data_AF-A0A3N5SM93-F1
#
_entry.id   AF-A0A3N5SM93-F1
#
_cell.length_a   1.000
_cell.length_b   1.000
_cell.length_c   1.000
_cell.angle_alpha   90.00
_cell.angle_beta   90.00
_cell.angle_gamma   90.00
#
_symmetry.space_group_name_H-M   'P 1'
#
loop_
_entity.id
_entity.type
_entity.pdbx_description
1 polymer ?
#
loop_
_entity_poly.entity_id
_entity_poly.type
_entity_poly.pdbx_seq_one_letter_code
_entity_poly.pdbx_strand_id
1 'polypeptide(L)'
;IPPEHVEDFLWRRQRNHGVNLAALDLLSEGVLSRLILSSDDTSEYGLATQEKRALEARIQLQRGRQPWIYPGADEVGSILVAHFLVETQSLAPDFRVIYTVAGGESIIAAFEDGPVSRTVAWQLFVVHGAVVPVGKRYDVLLIVNPPLGPDADWPRPYTEEERRKRLPQLEAAVQKIWWALQEGKQVAIADVAHANGADNTFFDMLRAEIELSKLAAYAAWNTAGNTIGTAIAQACAALNVQDETAQQEFLVRRIVEDWAYQANVRDEVRDWLEAQTGRREPTAANLDETRVQIETRLQARLAQLPEFVSWRITPGSVRLPWNRTFEIDFDVEKTV
;
A
#
# COMPACT_ATOMS: atom_id res chain seq x y z
N ILE A 1 20.91 -16.74 20.55
CA ILE A 1 21.46 -15.51 19.92
C ILE A 1 22.56 -15.00 20.86
N PRO A 2 23.76 -14.65 20.37
CA PRO A 2 24.82 -14.08 21.19
C PRO A 2 24.33 -12.86 22.01
N PRO A 3 24.70 -12.74 23.30
CA PRO A 3 24.18 -11.68 24.19
C PRO A 3 24.36 -10.27 23.63
N GLU A 4 25.50 -9.98 23.01
CA GLU A 4 25.85 -8.68 22.44
C GLU A 4 24.87 -8.21 21.36
N HIS A 5 24.31 -9.15 20.57
CA HIS A 5 23.32 -8.83 19.55
C HIS A 5 21.94 -8.58 20.16
N VAL A 6 21.61 -9.27 21.26
CA VAL A 6 20.37 -9.03 22.00
C VAL A 6 20.41 -7.66 22.66
N GLU A 7 21.53 -7.31 23.29
CA GLU A 7 21.74 -6.01 23.95
C GLU A 7 21.69 -4.85 22.95
N ASP A 8 22.41 -4.93 21.82
CA ASP A 8 22.35 -3.90 20.77
C ASP A 8 20.92 -3.72 20.24
N PHE A 9 20.21 -4.82 19.97
CA PHE A 9 18.84 -4.78 19.49
C PHE A 9 17.90 -4.10 20.50
N LEU A 10 17.92 -4.53 21.77
CA LEU A 10 17.08 -3.94 22.82
C LEU A 10 17.41 -2.47 23.07
N TRP A 11 18.69 -2.09 23.01
CA TRP A 11 19.12 -0.70 23.15
C TRP A 11 18.55 0.20 22.05
N ARG A 12 18.59 -0.25 20.78
CA ARG A 12 18.00 0.52 19.66
C ARG A 12 16.50 0.71 19.83
N ARG A 13 15.81 -0.33 20.28
CA ARG A 13 14.38 -0.26 20.56
C ARG A 13 14.05 0.73 21.68
N GLN A 14 14.79 0.68 22.78
CA GLN A 14 14.63 1.63 23.88
C GLN A 14 14.87 3.08 23.42
N ARG A 15 15.90 3.31 22.60
CA ARG A 15 16.16 4.62 22.00
C ARG A 15 14.99 5.10 21.15
N ASN A 16 14.46 4.25 20.26
CA ASN A 16 13.31 4.58 19.41
C ASN A 16 12.05 4.86 20.25
N HIS A 17 11.81 4.07 21.30
CA HIS A 17 10.71 4.32 22.24
C HIS A 17 10.85 5.68 22.94
N GLY A 18 12.07 6.07 23.32
CA GLY A 18 12.35 7.40 23.87
C GLY A 18 12.00 8.55 22.91
N VAL A 19 12.27 8.38 21.61
CA VAL A 19 11.87 9.36 20.57
C VAL A 19 10.35 9.45 20.47
N ASN A 20 9.64 8.32 20.50
CA ASN A 20 8.17 8.30 20.47
C ASN A 20 7.57 9.02 21.69
N LEU A 21 8.14 8.83 22.88
CA LEU A 21 7.71 9.55 24.08
C LEU A 21 7.95 11.06 23.97
N ALA A 22 9.11 11.48 23.46
CA ALA A 22 9.38 12.90 23.23
C ALA A 22 8.41 13.52 22.21
N ALA A 23 8.04 12.79 21.15
CA ALA A 23 7.04 13.25 20.18
C ALA A 23 5.64 13.41 20.81
N LEU A 24 5.25 12.51 21.73
CA LEU A 24 4.02 12.65 22.51
C LEU A 24 4.05 13.90 23.40
N ASP A 25 5.18 14.19 24.02
CA ASP A 25 5.33 15.41 24.83
C ASP A 25 5.16 16.66 23.96
N LEU A 26 5.79 16.72 22.77
CA LEU A 26 5.60 17.82 21.80
C LEU A 26 4.14 17.99 21.34
N LEU A 27 3.40 16.89 21.18
CA LEU A 27 1.96 16.93 20.87
C LEU A 27 1.17 17.50 22.06
N SER A 28 1.49 17.07 23.28
CA SER A 28 0.80 17.52 24.50
C SER A 28 1.04 19.00 24.82
N GLU A 29 2.23 19.50 24.51
CA GLU A 29 2.63 20.91 24.64
C GLU A 29 2.04 21.80 23.53
N GLY A 30 1.42 21.20 22.51
CA GLY A 30 0.82 21.91 21.39
C GLY A 30 1.81 22.39 20.33
N VAL A 31 3.08 21.98 20.41
CA VAL A 31 4.09 22.23 19.37
C VAL A 31 3.70 21.50 18.09
N LEU A 32 3.26 20.24 18.21
CA LEU A 32 2.66 19.50 17.11
C LEU A 32 1.14 19.69 17.11
N SER A 33 0.56 19.91 15.93
CA SER A 33 -0.89 19.91 15.74
C SER A 33 -1.46 18.50 15.58
N ARG A 34 -0.65 17.58 15.03
CA ARG A 34 -0.96 16.20 14.70
C ARG A 34 0.27 15.31 14.89
N LEU A 35 0.04 14.05 15.23
CA LEU A 35 1.09 13.03 15.35
C LEU A 35 0.51 11.67 14.95
N ILE A 36 1.22 10.96 14.09
CA ILE A 36 0.98 9.55 13.79
C ILE A 36 2.16 8.78 14.38
N LEU A 37 1.88 7.81 15.24
CA LEU A 37 2.84 6.82 15.69
C LEU A 37 2.51 5.50 15.00
N SER A 38 3.29 5.16 13.99
CA SER A 38 3.03 3.98 13.17
C SER A 38 3.86 2.78 13.61
N SER A 39 3.49 1.58 13.15
CA SER A 39 4.23 0.34 13.42
C SER A 39 4.70 -0.26 12.11
N ASP A 40 6.01 -0.24 11.92
CA ASP A 40 6.71 -0.85 10.78
C ASP A 40 7.06 -2.31 11.08
N ASP A 41 6.90 -3.19 10.10
CA ASP A 41 7.14 -4.64 10.15
C ASP A 41 6.85 -5.28 11.52
N THR A 42 5.56 -5.39 11.86
CA THR A 42 5.11 -5.80 13.20
C THR A 42 4.40 -7.15 13.22
N SER A 43 4.06 -7.63 14.42
CA SER A 43 3.26 -8.83 14.62
C SER A 43 2.46 -8.74 15.91
N GLU A 44 1.35 -9.48 16.01
CA GLU A 44 0.41 -9.40 17.14
C GLU A 44 1.07 -9.55 18.52
N TYR A 45 2.15 -10.34 18.63
CA TYR A 45 2.87 -10.62 19.88
C TYR A 45 4.33 -10.16 19.89
N GLY A 46 4.73 -9.27 18.99
CA GLY A 46 6.09 -8.74 18.88
C GLY A 46 6.45 -7.67 19.92
N LEU A 47 7.76 -7.39 20.08
CA LEU A 47 8.25 -6.30 20.95
C LEU A 47 7.72 -4.92 20.52
N ALA A 48 7.55 -4.70 19.21
CA ALA A 48 6.93 -3.47 18.69
C ALA A 48 5.51 -3.29 19.21
N THR A 49 4.73 -4.38 19.24
CA THR A 49 3.36 -4.36 19.78
C THR A 49 3.36 -4.16 21.30
N GLN A 50 4.34 -4.68 22.03
CA GLN A 50 4.48 -4.40 23.46
C GLN A 50 4.78 -2.90 23.72
N GLU A 51 5.68 -2.31 22.95
CA GLU A 51 6.01 -0.89 23.03
C GLU A 51 4.83 -0.01 22.63
N LYS A 52 4.09 -0.38 21.59
CA LYS A 52 2.84 0.26 21.18
C LYS A 52 1.83 0.27 22.32
N ARG A 53 1.60 -0.87 22.99
CA ARG A 53 0.72 -0.95 24.16
C ARG A 53 1.19 -0.05 25.31
N ALA A 54 2.50 0.08 25.52
CA ALA A 54 3.05 1.00 26.52
C ALA A 54 2.78 2.48 26.14
N LEU A 55 2.90 2.84 24.86
CA LEU A 55 2.53 4.17 24.36
C LEU A 55 1.04 4.42 24.52
N GLU A 56 0.17 3.47 24.13
CA GLU A 56 -1.28 3.56 24.31
C GLU A 56 -1.68 3.78 25.77
N ALA A 57 -1.07 3.04 26.70
CA ALA A 57 -1.31 3.23 28.13
C ALA A 57 -0.87 4.63 28.62
N ARG A 58 0.25 5.15 28.11
CA ARG A 58 0.71 6.52 28.42
C ARG A 58 -0.26 7.57 27.90
N ILE A 59 -0.75 7.40 26.67
CA ILE A 59 -1.68 8.31 25.99
C ILE A 59 -3.01 8.40 26.75
N GLN A 60 -3.53 7.27 27.24
CA GLN A 60 -4.75 7.24 28.05
C GLN A 60 -4.66 8.07 29.34
N LEU A 61 -3.45 8.26 29.87
CA LEU A 61 -3.20 9.08 31.07
C LEU A 61 -2.97 10.56 30.74
N GLN A 62 -2.73 10.91 29.48
CA GLN A 62 -2.49 12.28 29.05
C GLN A 62 -3.81 13.01 28.75
N ARG A 63 -3.86 14.29 29.12
CA ARG A 63 -4.93 15.21 28.70
C ARG A 63 -4.43 16.01 27.50
N GLY A 64 -5.29 16.21 26.50
CA GLY A 64 -4.97 17.01 25.33
C GLY A 64 -5.22 16.27 24.02
N ARG A 65 -4.54 16.72 22.96
CA ARG A 65 -4.63 16.11 21.63
C ARG A 65 -4.10 14.68 21.68
N GLN A 66 -4.86 13.77 21.10
CA GLN A 66 -4.50 12.36 21.02
C GLN A 66 -3.76 12.12 19.70
N PRO A 67 -2.65 11.35 19.71
CA PRO A 67 -2.04 10.90 18.46
C PRO A 67 -2.93 9.84 17.79
N TRP A 68 -2.66 9.57 16.52
CA TRP A 68 -3.17 8.37 15.87
C TRP A 68 -2.11 7.26 15.92
N ILE A 69 -2.56 6.03 16.16
CA ILE A 69 -1.68 4.86 16.22
C ILE A 69 -2.26 3.74 15.36
N TYR A 70 -1.52 3.32 14.35
CA TYR A 70 -1.94 2.26 13.42
C TYR A 70 -0.71 1.63 12.75
N PRO A 71 -0.81 0.41 12.19
CA PRO A 71 0.32 -0.23 11.48
C PRO A 71 0.51 0.33 10.06
N GLY A 72 1.76 0.40 9.60
CA GLY A 72 2.19 1.11 8.39
C GLY A 72 3.44 1.94 8.65
N ALA A 73 4.10 2.41 7.60
CA ALA A 73 5.30 3.23 7.70
C ALA A 73 5.44 4.15 6.50
N ASP A 74 5.49 3.56 5.30
CA ASP A 74 5.88 4.27 4.07
C ASP A 74 4.78 5.20 3.57
N GLU A 75 3.52 4.92 3.90
CA GLU A 75 2.34 5.67 3.49
C GLU A 75 1.98 6.82 4.43
N VAL A 76 2.58 6.88 5.63
CA VAL A 76 2.26 7.87 6.67
C VAL A 76 2.40 9.30 6.12
N GLY A 77 3.43 9.56 5.32
CA GLY A 77 3.62 10.85 4.65
C GLY A 77 2.45 11.18 3.71
N SER A 78 2.04 10.24 2.87
CA SER A 78 0.91 10.38 1.94
C SER A 78 -0.41 10.62 2.69
N ILE A 79 -0.64 9.92 3.80
CA ILE A 79 -1.82 10.10 4.65
C ILE A 79 -1.84 11.49 5.30
N LEU A 80 -0.70 12.02 5.77
CA LEU A 80 -0.63 13.38 6.30
C LEU A 80 -0.90 14.44 5.23
N VAL A 81 -0.42 14.23 3.99
CA VAL A 81 -0.74 15.11 2.86
C VAL A 81 -2.24 15.03 2.54
N ALA A 82 -2.82 13.84 2.48
CA ALA A 82 -4.24 13.66 2.24
C ALA A 82 -5.11 14.31 3.34
N HIS A 83 -4.74 14.16 4.60
CA HIS A 83 -5.36 14.85 5.72
C HIS A 83 -5.34 16.37 5.53
N PHE A 84 -4.17 16.92 5.19
CA PHE A 84 -4.02 18.35 4.94
C PHE A 84 -4.88 18.81 3.75
N LEU A 85 -4.94 18.04 2.67
CA LEU A 85 -5.79 18.34 1.51
C LEU A 85 -7.27 18.35 1.89
N VAL A 86 -7.74 17.33 2.62
CA VAL A 86 -9.12 17.23 3.09
C VAL A 86 -9.48 18.42 4.00
N GLU A 87 -8.62 18.76 4.97
CA GLU A 87 -8.87 19.90 5.87
C GLU A 87 -8.88 21.24 5.13
N THR A 88 -7.86 21.50 4.30
CA THR A 88 -7.72 22.81 3.61
C THR A 88 -8.81 23.07 2.59
N GLN A 89 -9.35 21.99 2.00
CA GLN A 89 -10.44 22.08 1.04
C GLN A 89 -11.82 21.89 1.69
N SER A 90 -11.88 21.73 3.03
CA SER A 90 -13.11 21.48 3.78
C SER A 90 -13.93 20.30 3.22
N LEU A 91 -13.24 19.24 2.79
CA LEU A 91 -13.86 18.02 2.33
C LEU A 91 -14.29 17.16 3.54
N ALA A 92 -15.30 16.32 3.32
CA ALA A 92 -15.76 15.33 4.30
C ALA A 92 -16.11 14.04 3.52
N PRO A 93 -15.09 13.26 3.12
CA PRO A 93 -15.29 12.18 2.17
C PRO A 93 -16.05 11.00 2.77
N ASP A 94 -17.16 10.61 2.14
CA ASP A 94 -17.91 9.42 2.50
C ASP A 94 -17.39 8.20 1.71
N PHE A 95 -16.91 7.19 2.43
CA PHE A 95 -16.38 5.94 1.88
C PHE A 95 -17.38 4.79 2.05
N ARG A 96 -17.59 4.03 0.97
CA ARG A 96 -18.14 2.68 1.05
C ARG A 96 -16.99 1.69 0.94
N VAL A 97 -16.81 0.85 1.96
CA VAL A 97 -15.75 -0.18 1.98
C VAL A 97 -16.34 -1.54 1.61
N ILE A 98 -15.69 -2.25 0.68
CA ILE A 98 -16.03 -3.62 0.32
C ILE A 98 -14.77 -4.48 0.38
N TYR A 99 -14.82 -5.54 1.17
CA TYR A 99 -13.81 -6.59 1.17
C TYR A 99 -14.18 -7.63 0.11
N THR A 100 -13.24 -7.99 -0.76
CA THR A 100 -13.54 -8.91 -1.88
C THR A 100 -13.94 -10.30 -1.38
N VAL A 101 -13.31 -10.78 -0.30
CA VAL A 101 -13.57 -12.08 0.32
C VAL A 101 -14.32 -11.89 1.64
N ALA A 102 -15.39 -12.65 1.84
CA ALA A 102 -16.18 -12.61 3.06
C ALA A 102 -15.36 -13.06 4.28
N GLY A 103 -15.37 -12.28 5.36
CA GLY A 103 -14.57 -12.53 6.57
C GLY A 103 -13.11 -12.12 6.43
N GLY A 104 -12.69 -11.65 5.26
CA GLY A 104 -11.31 -11.20 5.04
C GLY A 104 -10.95 -9.92 5.79
N GLU A 105 -11.94 -9.12 6.18
CA GLU A 105 -11.78 -7.94 7.02
C GLU A 105 -11.22 -8.23 8.43
N SER A 106 -11.42 -9.46 8.90
CA SER A 106 -10.94 -9.96 10.19
C SER A 106 -9.56 -10.59 10.14
N ILE A 107 -8.97 -10.78 8.96
CA ILE A 107 -7.66 -11.42 8.81
C ILE A 107 -6.55 -10.43 9.15
N ILE A 108 -5.51 -10.91 9.83
CA ILE A 108 -4.28 -10.18 10.10
C ILE A 108 -3.33 -10.46 8.94
N ALA A 109 -2.98 -9.42 8.18
CA ALA A 109 -2.01 -9.53 7.08
C ALA A 109 -0.59 -9.76 7.61
N ALA A 110 0.31 -10.25 6.74
CA ALA A 110 1.72 -10.33 7.08
C ALA A 110 2.25 -8.94 7.47
N PHE A 111 3.13 -8.91 8.48
CA PHE A 111 3.75 -7.69 9.01
C PHE A 111 2.78 -6.71 9.71
N GLU A 112 1.57 -7.16 10.07
CA GLU A 112 0.55 -6.37 10.75
C GLU A 112 0.28 -6.88 12.18
N ASP A 113 -0.21 -5.99 13.06
CA ASP A 113 -0.55 -6.32 14.45
C ASP A 113 -2.06 -6.33 14.75
N GLY A 114 -2.88 -6.27 13.69
CA GLY A 114 -4.32 -6.30 13.81
C GLY A 114 -5.04 -6.61 12.50
N PRO A 115 -6.37 -6.81 12.56
CA PRO A 115 -7.16 -7.12 11.38
C PRO A 115 -7.09 -6.00 10.34
N VAL A 116 -7.17 -6.36 9.05
CA VAL A 116 -7.20 -5.40 7.92
C VAL A 116 -8.25 -4.30 8.15
N SER A 117 -9.43 -4.65 8.66
CA SER A 117 -10.49 -3.67 8.96
C SER A 117 -10.09 -2.59 9.95
N ARG A 118 -9.23 -2.92 10.92
CA ARG A 118 -8.73 -1.95 11.90
C ARG A 118 -7.84 -0.92 11.19
N THR A 119 -6.94 -1.36 10.32
CA THR A 119 -6.06 -0.49 9.54
C THR A 119 -6.86 0.43 8.62
N VAL A 120 -7.84 -0.11 7.89
CA VAL A 120 -8.77 0.68 7.07
C VAL A 120 -9.48 1.75 7.90
N ALA A 121 -10.05 1.37 9.05
CA ALA A 121 -10.78 2.30 9.91
C ALA A 121 -9.89 3.43 10.43
N TRP A 122 -8.67 3.12 10.87
CA TRP A 122 -7.74 4.13 11.38
C TRP A 122 -7.30 5.11 10.30
N GLN A 123 -6.88 4.62 9.14
CA GLN A 123 -6.38 5.49 8.07
C GLN A 123 -7.50 6.34 7.47
N LEU A 124 -8.73 5.80 7.32
CA LEU A 124 -9.90 6.61 6.96
C LEU A 124 -10.21 7.69 8.01
N PHE A 125 -10.15 7.33 9.30
CA PHE A 125 -10.36 8.30 10.39
C PHE A 125 -9.34 9.44 10.35
N VAL A 126 -8.06 9.13 10.08
CA VAL A 126 -6.99 10.13 9.98
C VAL A 126 -7.31 11.15 8.89
N VAL A 127 -7.82 10.73 7.73
CA VAL A 127 -8.18 11.65 6.63
C VAL A 127 -9.59 12.24 6.76
N HIS A 128 -10.20 12.22 7.94
CA HIS A 128 -11.59 12.65 8.19
C HIS A 128 -12.64 11.94 7.32
N GLY A 129 -12.32 10.74 6.84
CA GLY A 129 -13.21 9.91 6.04
C GLY A 129 -14.24 9.18 6.90
N ALA A 130 -15.49 9.21 6.48
CA ALA A 130 -16.58 8.50 7.14
C ALA A 130 -16.94 7.22 6.39
N VAL A 131 -17.02 6.08 7.10
CA VAL A 131 -17.52 4.84 6.49
C VAL A 131 -19.04 4.84 6.51
N VAL A 132 -19.66 4.77 5.33
CA VAL A 132 -21.13 4.79 5.20
C VAL A 132 -21.70 3.40 4.91
N PRO A 133 -22.88 3.06 5.49
CA PRO A 133 -23.51 1.77 5.27
C PRO A 133 -24.12 1.64 3.87
N VAL A 134 -24.46 0.41 3.50
CA VAL A 134 -25.17 0.10 2.25
C VAL A 134 -26.47 0.91 2.16
N GLY A 135 -26.75 1.45 0.97
CA GLY A 135 -27.95 2.27 0.70
C GLY A 135 -27.79 3.76 1.02
N LYS A 136 -26.68 4.19 1.64
CA LYS A 136 -26.33 5.61 1.79
C LYS A 136 -25.46 6.10 0.63
N ARG A 137 -25.53 7.39 0.32
CA ARG A 137 -24.63 8.02 -0.65
C ARG A 137 -23.19 7.93 -0.13
N TYR A 138 -22.26 7.68 -1.04
CA TYR A 138 -20.82 7.72 -0.82
C TYR A 138 -20.17 8.46 -1.99
N ASP A 139 -18.96 8.98 -1.75
CA ASP A 139 -18.10 9.64 -2.72
C ASP A 139 -17.09 8.65 -3.31
N VAL A 140 -16.51 7.79 -2.47
CA VAL A 140 -15.50 6.79 -2.88
C VAL A 140 -15.94 5.38 -2.52
N LEU A 141 -15.83 4.46 -3.48
CA LEU A 141 -15.87 3.02 -3.24
C LEU A 141 -14.44 2.52 -3.01
N LEU A 142 -14.11 2.15 -1.77
CA LEU A 142 -12.86 1.50 -1.43
C LEU A 142 -13.03 -0.01 -1.50
N ILE A 143 -12.38 -0.66 -2.45
CA ILE A 143 -12.25 -2.10 -2.52
C ILE A 143 -10.97 -2.53 -1.82
N VAL A 144 -11.10 -3.49 -0.90
CA VAL A 144 -9.97 -4.10 -0.23
C VAL A 144 -9.94 -5.58 -0.61
N ASN A 145 -8.84 -6.05 -1.21
CA ASN A 145 -8.63 -7.47 -1.49
C ASN A 145 -7.78 -8.08 -0.36
N PRO A 146 -8.39 -8.71 0.67
CA PRO A 146 -7.66 -9.21 1.83
C PRO A 146 -6.91 -10.52 1.51
N PRO A 147 -5.91 -10.89 2.35
CA PRO A 147 -5.24 -12.18 2.24
C PRO A 147 -6.16 -13.33 2.65
N LEU A 148 -5.79 -14.57 2.34
CA LEU A 148 -6.58 -15.77 2.67
C LEU A 148 -6.41 -16.31 4.10
N GLY A 149 -5.34 -15.93 4.79
CA GLY A 149 -5.05 -16.45 6.12
C GLY A 149 -3.87 -15.72 6.77
N PRO A 150 -3.65 -15.97 8.08
CA PRO A 150 -2.54 -15.37 8.83
C PRO A 150 -1.23 -16.06 8.46
N ASP A 151 -0.77 -15.90 7.22
CA ASP A 151 0.56 -16.34 6.81
C ASP A 151 1.55 -15.24 7.24
N ALA A 152 1.84 -15.21 8.54
CA ALA A 152 2.56 -14.13 9.21
C ALA A 152 4.02 -13.94 8.75
N ASP A 153 4.62 -14.92 8.09
CA ASP A 153 6.08 -14.96 7.95
C ASP A 153 6.62 -14.99 6.51
N TRP A 154 5.80 -15.23 5.48
CA TRP A 154 6.29 -15.15 4.10
C TRP A 154 5.16 -15.15 3.05
N PRO A 155 5.19 -14.27 2.03
CA PRO A 155 4.30 -14.40 0.89
C PRO A 155 4.60 -15.72 0.18
N ARG A 156 3.67 -16.68 0.28
CA ARG A 156 3.64 -17.83 -0.62
C ARG A 156 2.62 -17.58 -1.73
N PRO A 157 2.86 -18.08 -2.93
CA PRO A 157 1.82 -18.13 -3.95
C PRO A 157 0.61 -18.90 -3.42
N TYR A 158 -0.59 -18.41 -3.73
CA TYR A 158 -1.81 -19.19 -3.46
C TYR A 158 -1.76 -20.50 -4.25
N THR A 159 -2.29 -21.56 -3.64
CA THR A 159 -2.53 -22.81 -4.34
C THR A 159 -3.63 -22.62 -5.38
N GLU A 160 -3.69 -23.54 -6.35
CA GLU A 160 -4.76 -23.52 -7.35
C GLU A 160 -6.15 -23.65 -6.72
N GLU A 161 -6.27 -24.46 -5.66
CA GLU A 161 -7.53 -24.61 -4.94
C GLU A 161 -7.96 -23.31 -4.24
N GLU A 162 -7.02 -22.62 -3.60
CA GLU A 162 -7.23 -21.33 -2.95
C GLU A 162 -7.67 -20.25 -3.94
N ARG A 163 -6.98 -20.15 -5.09
CA ARG A 163 -7.39 -19.26 -6.19
C ARG A 163 -8.81 -19.57 -6.64
N ARG A 164 -9.09 -20.84 -6.96
CA ARG A 164 -10.41 -21.29 -7.44
C ARG A 164 -11.55 -20.96 -6.47
N LYS A 165 -11.33 -21.10 -5.16
CA LYS A 165 -12.35 -20.77 -4.14
C LYS A 165 -12.69 -19.28 -4.09
N ARG A 166 -11.73 -18.40 -4.41
CA ARG A 166 -11.93 -16.95 -4.40
C ARG A 166 -12.57 -16.40 -5.67
N LEU A 167 -12.43 -17.10 -6.81
CA LEU A 167 -12.89 -16.60 -8.12
C LEU A 167 -14.31 -15.99 -8.07
N PRO A 168 -15.35 -16.67 -7.52
CA PRO A 168 -16.70 -16.10 -7.53
C PRO A 168 -16.83 -14.80 -6.72
N GLN A 169 -16.01 -14.65 -5.68
CA GLN A 169 -16.01 -13.48 -4.81
C GLN A 169 -15.26 -12.31 -5.45
N LEU A 170 -14.14 -12.60 -6.12
CA LEU A 170 -13.40 -11.63 -6.94
C LEU A 170 -14.27 -11.15 -8.11
N GLU A 171 -14.92 -12.05 -8.84
CA GLU A 171 -15.87 -11.71 -9.93
C GLU A 171 -16.98 -10.79 -9.43
N ALA A 172 -17.59 -11.11 -8.29
CA ALA A 172 -18.62 -10.25 -7.69
C ALA A 172 -18.07 -8.88 -7.26
N ALA A 173 -16.82 -8.79 -6.83
CA ALA A 173 -16.18 -7.51 -6.52
C ALA A 173 -15.92 -6.69 -7.78
N VAL A 174 -15.39 -7.30 -8.85
CA VAL A 174 -15.14 -6.65 -10.14
C VAL A 174 -16.44 -6.13 -10.75
N GLN A 175 -17.55 -6.88 -10.68
CA GLN A 175 -18.85 -6.39 -11.12
C GLN A 175 -19.31 -5.16 -10.34
N LYS A 176 -19.11 -5.10 -9.02
CA LYS A 176 -19.45 -3.92 -8.20
C LYS A 176 -18.58 -2.71 -8.58
N ILE A 177 -17.30 -2.93 -8.85
CA ILE A 177 -16.39 -1.89 -9.34
C ILE A 177 -16.88 -1.35 -10.68
N TRP A 178 -17.19 -2.24 -11.62
CA TRP A 178 -17.69 -1.88 -12.93
C TRP A 178 -18.94 -0.99 -12.81
N TRP A 179 -19.95 -1.41 -12.04
CA TRP A 179 -21.16 -0.62 -11.82
C TRP A 179 -20.86 0.74 -11.19
N ALA A 180 -19.99 0.81 -10.19
CA ALA A 180 -19.61 2.06 -9.57
C ALA A 180 -18.94 3.02 -10.57
N LEU A 181 -18.06 2.51 -11.44
CA LEU A 181 -17.45 3.31 -12.51
C LEU A 181 -18.48 3.79 -13.54
N GLN A 182 -19.46 2.96 -13.92
CA GLN A 182 -20.56 3.38 -14.81
C GLN A 182 -21.43 4.48 -14.20
N GLU A 183 -21.60 4.48 -12.88
CA GLU A 183 -22.30 5.54 -12.13
C GLU A 183 -21.45 6.79 -11.90
N GLY A 184 -20.22 6.84 -12.43
CA GLY A 184 -19.28 7.94 -12.24
C GLY A 184 -18.75 8.07 -10.81
N LYS A 185 -18.80 6.99 -10.02
CA LYS A 185 -18.22 6.95 -8.68
C LYS A 185 -16.72 6.80 -8.75
N GLN A 186 -16.03 7.43 -7.80
CA GLN A 186 -14.61 7.18 -7.60
C GLN A 186 -14.41 5.80 -7.00
N VAL A 187 -13.46 5.04 -7.55
CA VAL A 187 -13.10 3.71 -7.06
C VAL A 187 -11.62 3.69 -6.69
N ALA A 188 -11.34 3.29 -5.47
CA ALA A 188 -9.99 3.06 -4.96
C ALA A 188 -9.81 1.57 -4.66
N ILE A 189 -8.68 0.99 -5.03
CA ILE A 189 -8.37 -0.42 -4.79
C ILE A 189 -7.12 -0.53 -3.93
N ALA A 190 -7.26 -1.18 -2.78
CA ALA A 190 -6.17 -1.63 -1.93
C ALA A 190 -6.05 -3.15 -2.03
N ASP A 191 -5.09 -3.63 -2.81
CA ASP A 191 -4.85 -5.06 -2.98
C ASP A 191 -3.82 -5.55 -1.98
N VAL A 192 -4.31 -6.09 -0.85
CA VAL A 192 -3.49 -6.56 0.27
C VAL A 192 -3.50 -8.08 0.37
N ALA A 193 -3.84 -8.76 -0.72
CA ALA A 193 -3.89 -10.22 -0.75
C ALA A 193 -2.51 -10.85 -0.65
N HIS A 194 -1.47 -10.12 -1.06
CA HIS A 194 -0.07 -10.48 -0.87
C HIS A 194 0.70 -9.30 -0.31
N ALA A 195 1.74 -9.58 0.49
CA ALA A 195 2.75 -8.58 0.77
C ALA A 195 3.67 -8.43 -0.44
N ASN A 196 4.06 -7.20 -0.76
CA ASN A 196 4.96 -6.85 -1.87
C ASN A 196 4.46 -7.30 -3.25
N GLY A 197 3.25 -6.89 -3.64
CA GLY A 197 2.77 -6.99 -5.01
C GLY A 197 1.29 -7.33 -5.13
N ALA A 198 0.74 -7.01 -6.30
CA ALA A 198 -0.63 -7.31 -6.69
C ALA A 198 -0.96 -8.81 -6.70
N ASP A 199 -2.22 -9.16 -6.41
CA ASP A 199 -2.80 -10.45 -6.74
C ASP A 199 -3.10 -10.50 -8.24
N ASN A 200 -2.23 -11.18 -9.00
CA ASN A 200 -2.38 -11.34 -10.45
C ASN A 200 -3.76 -11.85 -10.86
N THR A 201 -4.41 -12.73 -10.07
CA THR A 201 -5.75 -13.23 -10.41
C THR A 201 -6.78 -12.10 -10.36
N PHE A 202 -6.72 -11.27 -9.33
CA PHE A 202 -7.62 -10.13 -9.19
C PHE A 202 -7.31 -9.05 -10.23
N PHE A 203 -6.03 -8.73 -10.43
CA PHE A 203 -5.60 -7.74 -11.43
C PHE A 203 -5.99 -8.14 -12.86
N ASP A 204 -5.84 -9.42 -13.22
CA ASP A 204 -6.27 -9.93 -14.53
C ASP A 204 -7.77 -9.78 -14.75
N MET A 205 -8.59 -10.03 -13.72
CA MET A 205 -10.03 -9.79 -13.81
C MET A 205 -10.36 -8.30 -13.93
N LEU A 206 -9.65 -7.43 -13.21
CA LEU A 206 -9.83 -5.98 -13.32
C LEU A 206 -9.54 -5.50 -14.74
N ARG A 207 -8.35 -5.77 -15.28
CA ARG A 207 -7.96 -5.29 -16.61
C ARG A 207 -8.79 -5.88 -17.76
N ALA A 208 -9.47 -7.01 -17.53
CA ALA A 208 -10.38 -7.60 -18.51
C ALA A 208 -11.75 -6.92 -18.55
N GLU A 209 -12.25 -6.43 -17.41
CA GLU A 209 -13.64 -5.99 -17.27
C GLU A 209 -13.78 -4.47 -17.10
N ILE A 210 -12.74 -3.76 -16.64
CA ILE A 210 -12.78 -2.33 -16.37
C ILE A 210 -11.65 -1.57 -17.07
N GLU A 211 -11.86 -0.28 -17.31
CA GLU A 211 -10.84 0.65 -17.78
C GLU A 211 -10.02 1.15 -16.58
N LEU A 212 -8.79 0.66 -16.39
CA LEU A 212 -8.02 0.92 -15.17
C LEU A 212 -7.70 2.41 -14.97
N SER A 213 -7.59 3.19 -16.06
CA SER A 213 -7.34 4.64 -16.02
C SER A 213 -8.47 5.43 -15.34
N LYS A 214 -9.66 4.84 -15.17
CA LYS A 214 -10.79 5.44 -14.44
C LYS A 214 -10.74 5.23 -12.94
N LEU A 215 -9.81 4.44 -12.43
CA LEU A 215 -9.63 4.30 -10.98
C LEU A 215 -9.15 5.62 -10.37
N ALA A 216 -9.70 5.94 -9.20
CA ALA A 216 -9.20 7.04 -8.39
C ALA A 216 -7.87 6.67 -7.71
N ALA A 217 -7.68 5.39 -7.38
CA ALA A 217 -6.43 4.89 -6.81
C ALA A 217 -6.27 3.39 -6.99
N TYR A 218 -5.01 2.95 -7.05
CA TYR A 218 -4.62 1.54 -6.97
C TYR A 218 -3.34 1.44 -6.13
N ALA A 219 -3.27 0.46 -5.23
CA ALA A 219 -2.04 0.12 -4.51
C ALA A 219 -2.00 -1.37 -4.16
N ALA A 220 -0.81 -1.94 -4.13
CA ALA A 220 -0.51 -3.32 -3.71
C ALA A 220 0.95 -3.51 -3.22
N TRP A 221 1.65 -2.42 -2.86
CA TRP A 221 3.05 -2.46 -2.47
C TRP A 221 3.28 -2.64 -0.96
N ASN A 222 4.29 -3.46 -0.65
CA ASN A 222 4.82 -3.75 0.69
C ASN A 222 3.81 -4.40 1.67
N THR A 223 3.39 -3.71 2.74
CA THR A 223 2.48 -4.23 3.77
C THR A 223 1.04 -3.77 3.55
N ALA A 224 0.10 -4.33 4.32
CA ALA A 224 -1.30 -3.93 4.20
C ALA A 224 -1.51 -2.47 4.63
N GLY A 225 -0.85 -2.02 5.69
CA GLY A 225 -0.82 -0.63 6.13
C GLY A 225 -0.37 0.32 5.01
N ASN A 226 0.77 0.02 4.40
CA ASN A 226 1.33 0.83 3.31
C ASN A 226 0.38 0.90 2.10
N THR A 227 -0.17 -0.24 1.70
CA THR A 227 -1.08 -0.35 0.56
C THR A 227 -2.39 0.41 0.79
N ILE A 228 -3.05 0.17 1.94
CA ILE A 228 -4.35 0.78 2.25
C ILE A 228 -4.21 2.29 2.36
N GLY A 229 -3.16 2.78 3.03
CA GLY A 229 -3.00 4.20 3.25
C GLY A 229 -2.59 4.93 1.97
N THR A 230 -1.82 4.29 1.09
CA THR A 230 -1.51 4.82 -0.24
C THR A 230 -2.77 4.95 -1.09
N ALA A 231 -3.61 3.90 -1.13
CA ALA A 231 -4.87 3.93 -1.87
C ALA A 231 -5.84 4.99 -1.34
N ILE A 232 -5.98 5.11 0.00
CA ILE A 232 -6.81 6.14 0.63
C ILE A 232 -6.28 7.54 0.32
N ALA A 233 -4.97 7.76 0.46
CA ALA A 233 -4.37 9.07 0.25
C ALA A 233 -4.57 9.56 -1.20
N GLN A 234 -4.32 8.71 -2.18
CA GLN A 234 -4.56 9.03 -3.58
C GLN A 234 -6.05 9.24 -3.87
N ALA A 235 -6.94 8.42 -3.28
CA ALA A 235 -8.37 8.60 -3.45
C ALA A 235 -8.87 9.95 -2.89
N CYS A 236 -8.33 10.38 -1.75
CA CYS A 236 -8.62 11.71 -1.20
C CYS A 236 -8.14 12.84 -2.12
N ALA A 237 -6.94 12.70 -2.70
CA ALA A 237 -6.44 13.65 -3.69
C ALA A 237 -7.32 13.69 -4.95
N ALA A 238 -7.87 12.53 -5.34
CA ALA A 238 -8.76 12.40 -6.51
C ALA A 238 -10.11 13.11 -6.33
N LEU A 239 -10.56 13.39 -5.11
CA LEU A 239 -11.86 14.04 -4.88
C LEU A 239 -11.91 15.47 -5.42
N ASN A 240 -10.76 16.13 -5.55
CA ASN A 240 -10.65 17.47 -6.09
C ASN A 240 -9.33 17.63 -6.86
N VAL A 241 -9.20 16.86 -7.94
CA VAL A 241 -8.03 16.89 -8.82
C VAL A 241 -7.82 18.31 -9.37
N GLN A 242 -6.64 18.87 -9.10
CA GLN A 242 -6.20 20.13 -9.71
C GLN A 242 -5.35 19.89 -10.97
N ASP A 243 -4.65 18.75 -11.01
CA ASP A 243 -3.81 18.33 -12.13
C ASP A 243 -4.12 16.86 -12.47
N GLU A 244 -4.93 16.67 -13.51
CA GLU A 244 -5.32 15.37 -14.04
C GLU A 244 -4.12 14.56 -14.57
N THR A 245 -3.07 15.24 -15.04
CA THR A 245 -1.86 14.55 -15.50
C THR A 245 -1.11 13.98 -14.33
N ALA A 246 -0.90 14.74 -13.26
CA ALA A 246 -0.23 14.24 -12.05
C ALA A 246 -1.01 13.09 -11.39
N GLN A 247 -2.35 13.17 -11.37
CA GLN A 247 -3.17 12.08 -10.83
C GLN A 247 -3.04 10.79 -11.64
N GLN A 248 -3.08 10.89 -12.97
CA GLN A 248 -2.88 9.75 -13.85
C GLN A 248 -1.45 9.22 -13.81
N GLU A 249 -0.45 10.10 -13.69
CA GLU A 249 0.96 9.72 -13.52
C GLU A 249 1.14 8.84 -12.28
N PHE A 250 0.57 9.28 -11.15
CA PHE A 250 0.68 8.53 -9.90
C PHE A 250 -0.06 7.19 -9.98
N LEU A 251 -1.25 7.14 -10.60
CA LEU A 251 -1.98 5.89 -10.83
C LEU A 251 -1.19 4.90 -11.69
N VAL A 252 -0.67 5.35 -12.84
CA VAL A 252 0.14 4.51 -13.73
C VAL A 252 1.38 4.02 -13.01
N ARG A 253 2.06 4.90 -12.26
CA ARG A 253 3.25 4.53 -11.50
C ARG A 253 2.93 3.45 -10.46
N ARG A 254 1.82 3.56 -9.72
CA ARG A 254 1.38 2.52 -8.78
C ARG A 254 1.07 1.20 -9.48
N ILE A 255 0.36 1.21 -10.60
CA ILE A 255 0.07 -0.02 -11.36
C ILE A 255 1.35 -0.67 -11.87
N VAL A 256 2.28 0.11 -12.43
CA VAL A 256 3.56 -0.42 -12.93
C VAL A 256 4.43 -0.93 -11.79
N GLU A 257 4.53 -0.21 -10.67
CA GLU A 257 5.36 -0.65 -9.55
C GLU A 257 4.75 -1.88 -8.85
N ASP A 258 3.46 -1.84 -8.54
CA ASP A 258 2.84 -2.79 -7.63
C ASP A 258 2.40 -4.08 -8.36
N TRP A 259 1.89 -3.97 -9.60
CA TRP A 259 1.57 -5.14 -10.43
C TRP A 259 2.73 -5.52 -11.35
N ALA A 260 3.23 -4.61 -12.19
CA ALA A 260 4.23 -5.02 -13.19
C ALA A 260 5.57 -5.38 -12.54
N TYR A 261 6.09 -4.59 -11.60
CA TYR A 261 7.37 -4.86 -10.96
C TYR A 261 7.26 -5.89 -9.83
N GLN A 262 6.59 -5.53 -8.73
CA GLN A 262 6.64 -6.30 -7.49
C GLN A 262 6.09 -7.73 -7.64
N ALA A 263 4.95 -7.87 -8.32
CA ALA A 263 4.28 -9.16 -8.50
C ALA A 263 4.86 -10.01 -9.65
N ASN A 264 5.60 -9.42 -10.60
CA ASN A 264 6.01 -10.09 -11.83
C ASN A 264 7.49 -9.88 -12.19
N VAL A 265 7.85 -8.69 -12.69
CA VAL A 265 9.18 -8.43 -13.29
C VAL A 265 10.33 -8.62 -12.31
N ARG A 266 10.12 -8.36 -11.02
CA ARG A 266 11.16 -8.57 -9.99
C ARG A 266 11.66 -10.01 -10.00
N ASP A 267 10.78 -10.99 -9.91
CA ASP A 267 11.18 -12.40 -9.88
C ASP A 267 11.72 -12.86 -11.24
N GLU A 268 11.16 -12.38 -12.35
CA GLU A 268 11.71 -12.65 -13.69
C GLU A 268 13.16 -12.16 -13.85
N VAL A 269 13.49 -11.01 -13.28
CA VAL A 269 14.84 -10.44 -13.30
C VAL A 269 15.75 -11.19 -12.34
N ARG A 270 15.27 -11.60 -11.16
CA ARG A 270 16.03 -12.42 -10.21
C ARG A 270 16.40 -13.78 -10.79
N ASP A 271 15.48 -14.41 -11.51
CA ASP A 271 15.72 -15.71 -12.14
C ASP A 271 16.67 -15.58 -13.34
N TRP A 272 16.55 -14.48 -14.11
CA TRP A 272 17.54 -14.14 -15.13
C TRP A 272 18.93 -13.91 -14.53
N LEU A 273 19.05 -13.14 -13.44
CA LEU A 273 20.30 -12.90 -12.73
C LEU A 273 20.93 -14.19 -12.22
N GLU A 274 20.13 -15.11 -11.68
CA GLU A 274 20.59 -16.40 -11.19
C GLU A 274 21.13 -17.26 -12.32
N ALA A 275 20.43 -17.30 -13.46
CA ALA A 275 20.91 -18.02 -14.64
C ALA A 275 22.21 -17.44 -15.21
N GLN A 276 22.42 -16.12 -15.13
CA GLN A 276 23.63 -15.47 -15.65
C GLN A 276 24.82 -15.50 -14.67
N THR A 277 24.56 -15.40 -13.37
CA THR A 277 25.60 -15.10 -12.37
C THR A 277 25.62 -16.04 -11.17
N GLY A 278 24.66 -16.96 -11.07
CA GLY A 278 24.47 -17.81 -9.89
C GLY A 278 23.97 -17.06 -8.66
N ARG A 279 23.47 -15.82 -8.82
CA ARG A 279 22.94 -14.98 -7.73
C ARG A 279 21.62 -14.36 -8.16
N ARG A 280 20.65 -14.29 -7.24
CA ARG A 280 19.35 -13.64 -7.50
C ARG A 280 19.38 -12.12 -7.34
N GLU A 281 20.45 -11.55 -6.81
CA GLU A 281 20.59 -10.10 -6.64
C GLU A 281 21.76 -9.56 -7.47
N PRO A 282 21.68 -8.31 -7.96
CA PRO A 282 22.73 -7.70 -8.76
C PRO A 282 23.99 -7.47 -7.93
N THR A 283 25.09 -7.29 -8.64
CA THR A 283 26.38 -6.86 -8.12
C THR A 283 26.75 -5.55 -8.79
N ALA A 284 27.79 -4.87 -8.28
CA ALA A 284 28.29 -3.65 -8.93
C ALA A 284 28.64 -3.85 -10.42
N ALA A 285 29.00 -5.06 -10.85
CA ALA A 285 29.42 -5.35 -12.22
C ALA A 285 28.27 -5.46 -13.23
N ASN A 286 27.06 -5.83 -12.80
CA ASN A 286 25.90 -6.06 -13.67
C ASN A 286 24.69 -5.18 -13.31
N LEU A 287 24.90 -4.17 -12.45
CA LEU A 287 23.82 -3.30 -11.97
C LEU A 287 23.16 -2.51 -13.09
N ASP A 288 23.93 -1.95 -14.01
CA ASP A 288 23.39 -1.19 -15.16
C ASP A 288 22.63 -2.09 -16.13
N GLU A 289 23.17 -3.29 -16.42
CA GLU A 289 22.46 -4.28 -17.22
C GLU A 289 21.15 -4.71 -16.56
N THR A 290 21.15 -4.90 -15.24
CA THR A 290 19.94 -5.23 -14.47
C THR A 290 18.87 -4.13 -14.62
N ARG A 291 19.26 -2.86 -14.55
CA ARG A 291 18.32 -1.73 -14.76
C ARG A 291 17.73 -1.75 -16.17
N VAL A 292 18.54 -2.00 -17.20
CA VAL A 292 18.07 -2.13 -18.60
C VAL A 292 17.09 -3.31 -18.76
N GLN A 293 17.38 -4.44 -18.12
CA GLN A 293 16.51 -5.62 -18.13
C GLN A 293 15.17 -5.36 -17.44
N ILE A 294 15.18 -4.62 -16.33
CA ILE A 294 13.96 -4.17 -15.64
C ILE A 294 13.16 -3.22 -16.54
N GLU A 295 13.80 -2.15 -17.05
CA GLU A 295 13.15 -1.13 -17.90
C GLU A 295 12.46 -1.77 -19.11
N THR A 296 13.16 -2.66 -19.81
CA THR A 296 12.62 -3.38 -20.97
C THR A 296 11.36 -4.18 -20.62
N ARG A 297 11.38 -4.90 -19.49
CA ARG A 297 10.24 -5.72 -19.05
C ARG A 297 9.08 -4.87 -18.54
N LEU A 298 9.35 -3.78 -17.82
CA LEU A 298 8.31 -2.83 -17.39
C LEU A 298 7.62 -2.18 -18.57
N GLN A 299 8.38 -1.71 -19.56
CA GLN A 299 7.82 -1.16 -20.79
C GLN A 299 6.94 -2.20 -21.52
N ALA A 300 7.38 -3.46 -21.55
CA ALA A 300 6.61 -4.55 -22.15
C ALA A 300 5.32 -4.88 -21.37
N ARG A 301 5.31 -4.74 -20.04
CA ARG A 301 4.09 -4.91 -19.21
C ARG A 301 3.13 -3.74 -19.36
N LEU A 302 3.64 -2.51 -19.34
CA LEU A 302 2.83 -1.30 -19.54
C LEU A 302 2.14 -1.31 -20.91
N ALA A 303 2.83 -1.77 -21.96
CA ALA A 303 2.26 -1.90 -23.30
C ALA A 303 1.10 -2.93 -23.39
N GLN A 304 0.87 -3.76 -22.38
CA GLN A 304 -0.28 -4.67 -22.31
C GLN A 304 -1.56 -3.99 -21.78
N LEU A 305 -1.46 -2.75 -21.30
CA LEU A 305 -2.55 -1.97 -20.74
C LEU A 305 -2.96 -0.88 -21.75
N PRO A 306 -3.92 -1.16 -22.66
CA PRO A 306 -4.25 -0.25 -23.77
C PRO A 306 -4.70 1.14 -23.31
N GLU A 307 -5.33 1.26 -22.14
CA GLU A 307 -5.75 2.52 -21.54
C GLU A 307 -4.58 3.44 -21.14
N PHE A 308 -3.38 2.89 -21.02
CA PHE A 308 -2.15 3.63 -20.69
C PHE A 308 -1.18 3.73 -21.87
N VAL A 309 -1.66 3.54 -23.11
CA VAL A 309 -0.81 3.63 -24.33
C VAL A 309 -0.10 4.97 -24.52
N SER A 310 -0.66 6.04 -23.94
CA SER A 310 -0.04 7.37 -23.94
C SER A 310 1.08 7.53 -22.93
N TRP A 311 1.37 6.51 -22.12
CA TRP A 311 2.43 6.50 -21.13
C TRP A 311 3.56 5.54 -21.53
N ARG A 312 4.79 5.90 -21.17
CA ARG A 312 5.94 5.01 -21.25
C ARG A 312 6.83 5.15 -20.03
N ILE A 313 7.64 4.13 -19.78
CA ILE A 313 8.77 4.27 -18.86
C ILE A 313 9.76 5.25 -19.49
N THR A 314 10.15 6.30 -18.77
CA THR A 314 11.13 7.26 -19.26
C THR A 314 12.47 6.52 -19.47
N PRO A 315 13.06 6.55 -20.69
CA PRO A 315 14.27 5.79 -20.99
C PRO A 315 15.43 6.15 -20.06
N GLY A 316 16.08 5.14 -19.49
CA GLY A 316 17.19 5.31 -18.54
C GLY A 316 16.77 5.79 -17.15
N SER A 317 15.48 5.83 -16.83
CA SER A 317 15.00 6.31 -15.53
C SER A 317 15.01 5.23 -14.45
N VAL A 318 15.13 3.95 -14.79
CA VAL A 318 15.08 2.87 -13.79
C VAL A 318 16.28 2.94 -12.83
N ARG A 319 15.96 2.95 -11.54
CA ARG A 319 16.87 3.07 -10.40
C ARG A 319 16.62 1.96 -9.40
N LEU A 320 17.69 1.48 -8.78
CA LEU A 320 17.66 0.55 -7.65
C LEU A 320 18.31 1.24 -6.46
N PRO A 321 17.54 1.91 -5.58
CA PRO A 321 18.07 2.81 -4.54
C PRO A 321 19.09 2.15 -3.61
N TRP A 322 18.91 0.86 -3.35
CA TRP A 322 19.74 0.05 -2.46
C TRP A 322 20.63 -0.95 -3.20
N ASN A 323 20.80 -0.77 -4.53
CA ASN A 323 21.52 -1.69 -5.41
C ASN A 323 21.05 -3.16 -5.27
N ARG A 324 19.75 -3.36 -5.01
CA ARG A 324 19.05 -4.65 -4.91
C ARG A 324 17.69 -4.55 -5.59
N THR A 325 17.06 -5.68 -5.87
CA THR A 325 15.80 -5.78 -6.63
C THR A 325 14.53 -5.68 -5.78
N PHE A 326 14.62 -5.40 -4.48
CA PHE A 326 13.44 -5.29 -3.63
C PHE A 326 12.69 -3.97 -3.88
N GLU A 327 13.38 -2.84 -3.72
CA GLU A 327 12.89 -1.51 -4.08
C GLU A 327 13.32 -1.09 -5.48
N ILE A 328 12.44 -0.40 -6.17
CA ILE A 328 12.68 0.22 -7.46
C ILE A 328 12.23 1.67 -7.42
N ASP A 329 12.85 2.50 -8.26
CA ASP A 329 12.32 3.80 -8.63
C ASP A 329 12.47 3.96 -10.15
N PHE A 330 11.55 4.69 -10.77
CA PHE A 330 11.52 4.93 -12.22
C PHE A 330 10.59 6.10 -12.50
N ASP A 331 10.78 6.74 -13.64
CA ASP A 331 9.90 7.82 -14.08
C ASP A 331 9.01 7.32 -15.22
N VAL A 332 7.80 7.89 -15.31
CA VAL A 332 6.90 7.67 -16.44
C VAL A 332 6.61 9.01 -17.09
N GLU A 333 6.44 9.00 -18.41
CA GLU A 333 6.15 10.21 -19.16
C GLU A 333 5.04 9.97 -20.18
N LYS A 334 4.25 11.02 -20.44
CA LYS A 334 3.28 11.01 -21.52
C LYS A 334 3.99 11.15 -22.86
N THR A 335 3.71 10.25 -23.80
CA THR A 335 4.07 10.41 -25.20
C THR A 335 3.12 11.39 -25.87
N VAL A 336 3.67 12.42 -26.50
CA VAL A 336 2.94 13.45 -27.26
C VAL A 336 2.28 12.87 -28.51
#